data_AF-A0A9W6SJW4-F1
#
_entry.id   AF-A0A9W6SJW4-F1
#
_cell.length_a   1.000
_cell.length_b   1.000
_cell.length_c   1.000
_cell.angle_alpha   90.00
_cell.angle_beta   90.00
_cell.angle_gamma   90.00
#
_symmetry.space_group_name_H-M   'P 1'
#
loop_
_entity.id
_entity.type
_entity.pdbx_description
1 polymer ?
#
loop_
_entity_poly.entity_id
_entity_poly.type
_entity_poly.pdbx_seq_one_letter_code
_entity_poly.pdbx_strand_id
1 'polypeptide(L)'
;MSFGAFARHVRNPALPHGRRVSALRSCVQLYRPVGYHAGLGFLREVAGPYESDEAALLRALDALSASRAGWHAEIAEYAVRRRDAKRRGQRSPRPGEPNPYHGPRHWYGAPRQAALFALTLWRPERPPGIPAWLEAITARVDSCVAACLESGGPLTPAQRDDLADAVDALQRRIRADLWYEDQSAYFRARDLLTVTGHVQTAAAQPR
;
A
#
# COMPACT_ATOMS: atom_id res chain seq x y z
N MET A 1 -19.44 -9.34 -4.37
CA MET A 1 -18.67 -10.28 -5.22
C MET A 1 -17.23 -10.37 -4.72
N SER A 2 -16.61 -11.55 -4.78
CA SER A 2 -15.23 -11.80 -4.30
C SER A 2 -14.18 -11.60 -5.40
N PHE A 3 -12.90 -11.53 -5.02
CA PHE A 3 -11.78 -11.46 -5.97
C PHE A 3 -11.82 -12.58 -7.00
N GLY A 4 -12.04 -13.83 -6.56
CA GLY A 4 -12.09 -14.98 -7.45
C GLY A 4 -13.24 -14.92 -8.47
N ALA A 5 -14.39 -14.35 -8.08
CA ALA A 5 -15.51 -14.16 -9.00
C ALA A 5 -15.15 -13.18 -10.13
N PHE A 6 -14.57 -12.03 -9.78
CA PHE A 6 -14.11 -11.05 -10.77
C PHE A 6 -12.97 -11.59 -11.62
N ALA A 7 -12.01 -12.31 -11.05
CA ALA A 7 -10.92 -12.95 -11.79
C ALA A 7 -11.44 -13.94 -12.86
N ARG A 8 -12.52 -14.68 -12.57
CA ARG A 8 -13.18 -15.52 -13.58
C ARG A 8 -13.80 -14.69 -14.70
N HIS A 9 -14.41 -13.55 -14.40
CA HIS A 9 -14.92 -12.65 -15.44
C HIS A 9 -13.80 -12.09 -16.32
N VAL A 10 -12.64 -11.72 -15.75
CA VAL A 10 -11.49 -11.27 -16.54
C VAL A 10 -11.03 -12.34 -17.53
N ARG A 11 -11.04 -13.61 -17.12
CA ARG A 11 -10.64 -14.75 -17.96
C ARG A 11 -11.71 -15.22 -18.95
N ASN A 12 -12.95 -14.73 -18.88
CA ASN A 12 -14.03 -15.21 -19.73
C ASN A 12 -14.02 -14.52 -21.10
N PRO A 13 -13.65 -15.22 -22.20
CA PRO A 13 -13.58 -14.62 -23.53
C PRO A 13 -14.96 -14.27 -24.11
N ALA A 14 -16.05 -14.85 -23.57
CA ALA A 14 -17.41 -14.54 -24.00
C ALA A 14 -17.90 -13.17 -23.51
N LEU A 15 -17.17 -12.50 -22.60
CA LEU A 15 -17.50 -11.17 -22.13
C LEU A 15 -16.83 -10.09 -22.99
N PRO A 16 -17.53 -8.97 -23.28
CA PRO A 16 -16.90 -7.81 -23.91
C PRO A 16 -15.66 -7.35 -23.14
N HIS A 17 -14.60 -6.96 -23.86
CA HIS A 17 -13.32 -6.57 -23.27
C HIS A 17 -13.47 -5.52 -22.16
N GLY A 18 -14.28 -4.48 -22.37
CA GLY A 18 -14.55 -3.45 -21.35
C GLY A 18 -15.16 -4.01 -20.04
N ARG A 19 -15.99 -5.05 -20.10
CA ARG A 19 -16.51 -5.72 -18.88
C ARG A 19 -15.42 -6.49 -18.14
N ARG A 20 -14.50 -7.10 -18.89
CA ARG A 20 -13.33 -7.81 -18.34
C ARG A 20 -12.36 -6.83 -17.67
N VAL A 21 -12.11 -5.67 -18.29
CA VAL A 21 -11.32 -4.57 -17.69
C VAL A 21 -11.98 -4.06 -16.41
N SER A 22 -13.30 -3.85 -16.40
CA SER A 22 -14.04 -3.47 -15.18
C SER A 22 -13.94 -4.52 -14.08
N ALA A 23 -13.95 -5.81 -14.43
CA ALA A 23 -13.72 -6.89 -13.47
C ALA A 23 -12.29 -6.85 -12.90
N LEU A 24 -11.26 -6.57 -13.72
CA LEU A 24 -9.89 -6.39 -13.23
C LEU A 24 -9.81 -5.22 -12.24
N ARG A 25 -10.45 -4.09 -12.56
CA ARG A 25 -10.54 -2.93 -11.64
C ARG A 25 -11.20 -3.32 -10.32
N SER A 26 -12.26 -4.12 -10.34
CA SER A 26 -12.86 -4.67 -9.11
C SER A 26 -11.91 -5.58 -8.33
N CYS A 27 -11.09 -6.40 -8.99
CA CYS A 27 -10.03 -7.17 -8.32
C CYS A 27 -9.03 -6.24 -7.60
N VAL A 28 -8.60 -5.15 -8.25
CA VAL A 28 -7.70 -4.17 -7.65
C VAL A 28 -8.36 -3.47 -6.47
N GLN A 29 -9.63 -3.08 -6.57
CA GLN A 29 -10.39 -2.44 -5.49
C GLN A 29 -10.54 -3.33 -4.26
N LEU A 30 -10.60 -4.65 -4.43
CA LEU A 30 -10.68 -5.60 -3.31
C LEU A 30 -9.32 -5.89 -2.67
N TYR A 31 -8.22 -5.74 -3.40
CA TYR A 31 -6.87 -6.12 -2.95
C TYR A 31 -6.04 -4.90 -2.48
N ARG A 32 -5.95 -3.83 -3.28
CA ARG A 32 -5.34 -2.52 -2.97
C ARG A 32 -3.96 -2.53 -2.24
N PRO A 33 -2.97 -3.31 -2.69
CA PRO A 33 -1.66 -3.43 -2.00
C PRO A 33 -0.85 -2.13 -1.93
N VAL A 34 -1.08 -1.21 -2.87
CA VAL A 34 -0.47 0.13 -2.91
C VAL A 34 -1.53 1.21 -3.15
N GLY A 35 -2.80 0.92 -2.85
CA GLY A 35 -3.94 1.75 -3.24
C GLY A 35 -4.48 1.45 -4.64
N TYR A 36 -5.63 2.04 -4.98
CA TYR A 36 -6.38 1.71 -6.19
C TYR A 36 -5.73 2.29 -7.46
N HIS A 37 -5.50 3.61 -7.49
CA HIS A 37 -4.93 4.28 -8.67
C HIS A 37 -3.49 3.85 -8.94
N ALA A 38 -2.65 3.79 -7.91
CA ALA A 38 -1.29 3.28 -8.03
C ALA A 38 -1.27 1.80 -8.45
N GLY A 39 -2.18 0.97 -7.93
CA GLY A 39 -2.30 -0.42 -8.35
C GLY A 39 -2.64 -0.56 -9.84
N LEU A 40 -3.57 0.25 -10.38
CA LEU A 40 -3.91 0.24 -11.80
C LEU A 40 -2.76 0.75 -12.68
N GLY A 41 -2.10 1.83 -12.27
CA GLY A 41 -0.96 2.36 -13.00
C GLY A 41 0.22 1.38 -13.02
N PHE A 42 0.53 0.76 -11.88
CA PHE A 42 1.60 -0.24 -11.79
C PHE A 42 1.29 -1.48 -12.62
N LEU A 43 0.02 -1.92 -12.66
CA LEU A 43 -0.41 -2.99 -13.57
C LEU A 43 -0.15 -2.63 -15.04
N ARG A 44 -0.37 -1.39 -15.43
CA ARG A 44 -0.06 -0.92 -16.80
C ARG A 44 1.45 -0.98 -17.07
N GLU A 45 2.28 -0.64 -16.10
CA GLU A 45 3.74 -0.70 -16.21
C GLU A 45 4.24 -2.14 -16.40
N VAL A 46 3.73 -3.10 -15.60
CA VAL A 46 4.25 -4.47 -15.63
C VAL A 46 3.60 -5.38 -16.67
N ALA A 47 2.37 -5.07 -17.11
CA ALA A 47 1.61 -5.93 -18.02
C ALA A 47 1.38 -5.33 -19.41
N GLY A 48 1.54 -4.02 -19.58
CA GLY A 48 1.20 -3.27 -20.79
C GLY A 48 -0.23 -2.70 -20.78
N PRO A 49 -0.73 -2.19 -21.93
CA PRO A 49 -2.00 -1.48 -22.04
C PRO A 49 -3.21 -2.43 -21.98
N TYR A 50 -3.51 -2.96 -20.79
CA TYR A 50 -4.59 -3.94 -20.56
C TYR A 50 -5.99 -3.43 -20.90
N GLU A 51 -6.18 -2.13 -21.10
CA GLU A 51 -7.46 -1.56 -21.52
C GLU A 51 -7.80 -1.79 -23.00
N SER A 52 -6.80 -2.13 -23.83
CA SER A 52 -6.95 -2.38 -25.26
C SER A 52 -6.31 -3.68 -25.75
N ASP A 53 -5.39 -4.28 -24.97
CA ASP A 53 -4.74 -5.56 -25.28
C ASP A 53 -5.24 -6.67 -24.34
N GLU A 54 -5.86 -7.70 -24.92
CA GLU A 54 -6.33 -8.87 -24.18
C GLU A 54 -5.20 -9.67 -23.52
N ALA A 55 -4.05 -9.81 -24.18
CA ALA A 55 -2.91 -10.50 -23.60
C ALA A 55 -2.36 -9.70 -22.41
N ALA A 56 -2.29 -8.37 -22.51
CA ALA A 56 -1.96 -7.49 -21.38
C ALA A 56 -2.97 -7.61 -20.23
N LEU A 57 -4.27 -7.74 -20.53
CA LEU A 57 -5.30 -7.95 -19.50
C LEU A 57 -5.11 -9.24 -18.71
N LEU A 58 -4.76 -10.34 -19.38
CA LEU A 58 -4.47 -11.60 -18.70
C LEU A 58 -3.16 -11.52 -17.89
N ARG A 59 -2.10 -10.92 -18.45
CA ARG A 59 -0.84 -10.66 -17.72
C ARG A 59 -1.08 -9.80 -16.47
N ALA A 60 -1.91 -8.77 -16.57
CA ALA A 60 -2.25 -7.90 -15.44
C ALA A 60 -2.99 -8.67 -14.33
N LEU A 61 -3.93 -9.54 -14.70
CA LEU A 61 -4.61 -10.39 -13.73
C LEU A 61 -3.64 -11.37 -13.06
N ASP A 62 -2.72 -11.95 -13.81
CA ASP A 62 -1.77 -12.92 -13.28
C ASP A 62 -0.76 -12.25 -12.33
N ALA A 63 -0.25 -11.06 -12.68
CA ALA A 63 0.59 -10.26 -11.78
C ALA A 63 -0.13 -9.90 -10.47
N LEU A 64 -1.39 -9.45 -10.55
CA LEU A 64 -2.22 -9.15 -9.38
C LEU A 64 -2.49 -10.40 -8.52
N SER A 65 -2.76 -11.53 -9.18
CA SER A 65 -3.05 -12.81 -8.51
C SER A 65 -1.82 -13.37 -7.81
N ALA A 66 -0.63 -13.26 -8.42
CA ALA A 66 0.64 -13.67 -7.83
C ALA A 66 0.96 -12.84 -6.57
N SER A 67 0.81 -11.52 -6.66
CA SER A 67 0.96 -10.62 -5.51
C SER A 67 0.00 -10.98 -4.37
N ARG A 68 -1.28 -11.21 -4.70
CA ARG A 68 -2.30 -11.64 -3.72
C ARG A 68 -2.01 -13.01 -3.11
N ALA A 69 -1.45 -13.94 -3.87
CA ALA A 69 -1.03 -15.25 -3.35
C ALA A 69 0.10 -15.10 -2.31
N GLY A 70 1.06 -14.21 -2.55
CA GLY A 70 2.11 -13.87 -1.58
C GLY A 70 1.55 -13.35 -0.25
N TRP A 71 0.56 -12.46 -0.31
CA TRP A 71 -0.15 -11.98 0.89
C TRP A 71 -0.87 -13.11 1.64
N HIS A 72 -1.55 -14.00 0.92
CA HIS A 72 -2.21 -15.17 1.52
C HIS A 72 -1.21 -16.13 2.17
N ALA A 73 -0.03 -16.31 1.58
CA ALA A 73 1.04 -17.10 2.19
C ALA A 73 1.50 -16.48 3.51
N GLU A 74 1.70 -15.16 3.56
CA GLU A 74 2.04 -14.46 4.80
C GLU A 74 0.95 -14.61 5.88
N ILE A 75 -0.33 -14.53 5.49
CA ILE A 75 -1.46 -14.80 6.41
C ILE A 75 -1.36 -16.22 6.98
N ALA A 76 -1.11 -17.21 6.13
CA ALA A 76 -1.00 -18.60 6.56
C ALA A 76 0.16 -18.80 7.54
N GLU A 77 1.34 -18.25 7.25
CA GLU A 77 2.50 -18.25 8.14
C GLU A 77 2.20 -17.58 9.48
N TYR A 78 1.57 -16.41 9.45
CA TYR A 78 1.16 -15.70 10.66
C TYR A 78 0.20 -16.55 11.50
N ALA A 79 -0.76 -17.22 10.87
CA ALA A 79 -1.67 -18.13 11.56
C ALA A 79 -0.93 -19.32 12.20
N VAL A 80 0.11 -19.88 11.57
CA VAL A 80 0.98 -20.89 12.20
C VAL A 80 1.68 -20.30 13.43
N ARG A 81 2.39 -19.18 13.29
CA ARG A 81 3.11 -18.52 14.39
C ARG A 81 2.19 -18.19 15.57
N ARG A 82 0.99 -17.69 15.29
CA ARG A 82 -0.02 -17.38 16.33
C ARG A 82 -0.59 -18.62 17.00
N ARG A 83 -0.80 -19.73 16.30
CA ARG A 83 -1.20 -21.01 16.92
C ARG A 83 -0.14 -21.50 17.90
N ASP A 84 1.13 -21.44 17.50
CA ASP A 84 2.25 -21.86 18.34
C ASP A 84 2.42 -20.97 19.57
N ALA A 85 2.31 -19.65 19.40
CA ALA A 85 2.34 -18.69 20.50
C ALA A 85 1.20 -18.93 21.50
N LYS A 86 -0.03 -19.18 21.01
CA LYS A 86 -1.18 -19.53 21.85
C LYS A 86 -0.94 -20.81 22.66
N ARG A 87 -0.32 -21.85 22.06
CA ARG A 87 0.05 -23.08 22.79
C ARG A 87 1.06 -22.83 23.91
N ARG A 88 1.94 -21.84 23.75
CA ARG A 88 2.90 -21.38 24.77
C ARG A 88 2.33 -20.33 25.74
N GLY A 89 1.00 -20.14 25.78
CA GLY A 89 0.34 -19.18 26.67
C GLY A 89 0.31 -17.72 26.18
N GLN A 90 0.94 -17.39 25.06
CA GLN A 90 0.99 -16.01 24.52
C GLN A 90 -0.26 -15.73 23.65
N ARG A 91 -1.40 -15.48 24.32
CA ARG A 91 -2.71 -15.32 23.66
C ARG A 91 -2.90 -13.98 22.95
N SER A 92 -2.19 -12.93 23.37
CA SER A 92 -2.15 -11.64 22.69
C SER A 92 -0.93 -11.52 21.77
N PRO A 93 -1.04 -10.89 20.59
CA PRO A 93 0.12 -10.46 19.81
C PRO A 93 1.00 -9.50 20.62
N ARG A 94 2.30 -9.44 20.31
CA ARG A 94 3.17 -8.44 20.94
C ARG A 94 2.82 -7.03 20.44
N PRO A 95 2.97 -5.99 21.25
CA PRO A 95 2.88 -4.61 20.76
C PRO A 95 3.81 -4.42 19.54
N GLY A 96 3.27 -3.89 18.45
CA GLY A 96 4.02 -3.68 17.21
C GLY A 96 4.22 -4.92 16.32
N GLU A 97 3.74 -6.11 16.71
CA GLU A 97 3.77 -7.29 15.84
C GLU A 97 2.83 -7.07 14.64
N PRO A 98 3.34 -7.09 13.39
CA PRO A 98 2.49 -6.86 12.23
C PRO A 98 1.44 -7.97 12.08
N ASN A 99 0.20 -7.55 11.88
CA ASN A 99 -0.92 -8.46 11.64
C ASN A 99 -1.37 -8.36 10.16
N PRO A 100 -1.08 -9.38 9.32
CA PRO A 100 -1.40 -9.35 7.89
C PRO A 100 -2.91 -9.45 7.59
N TYR A 101 -3.75 -9.71 8.59
CA TYR A 101 -5.21 -9.68 8.43
C TYR A 101 -5.77 -8.26 8.25
N HIS A 102 -5.01 -7.20 8.58
CA HIS A 102 -5.44 -5.82 8.32
C HIS A 102 -5.40 -5.42 6.85
N GLY A 103 -4.82 -6.26 5.99
CA GLY A 103 -4.68 -6.03 4.55
C GLY A 103 -3.25 -6.24 4.07
N PRO A 104 -3.04 -6.28 2.75
CA PRO A 104 -1.69 -6.28 2.18
C PRO A 104 -0.99 -4.96 2.50
N ARG A 105 0.27 -5.04 2.89
CA ARG A 105 1.09 -3.86 3.25
C ARG A 105 1.86 -3.29 2.06
N HIS A 106 2.06 -4.10 1.04
CA HIS A 106 2.81 -3.77 -0.17
C HIS A 106 2.41 -4.75 -1.28
N TRP A 107 2.92 -4.50 -2.48
CA TRP A 107 2.83 -5.46 -3.60
C TRP A 107 3.84 -6.60 -3.41
N TYR A 108 3.39 -7.83 -3.25
CA TYR A 108 4.28 -8.99 -3.08
C TYR A 108 4.94 -9.36 -4.42
N GLY A 109 6.22 -9.73 -4.36
CA GLY A 109 7.05 -10.03 -5.53
C GLY A 109 7.71 -8.81 -6.19
N ALA A 110 7.19 -7.60 -5.97
CA ALA A 110 7.78 -6.35 -6.44
C ALA A 110 7.53 -5.17 -5.46
N PRO A 111 7.86 -5.33 -4.16
CA PRO A 111 7.49 -4.36 -3.14
C PRO A 111 8.09 -2.97 -3.39
N ARG A 112 9.37 -2.91 -3.77
CA ARG A 112 10.07 -1.64 -4.02
C ARG A 112 9.50 -0.93 -5.25
N GLN A 113 9.36 -1.62 -6.38
CA GLN A 113 8.90 -1.03 -7.63
C GLN A 113 7.49 -0.46 -7.49
N ALA A 114 6.57 -1.23 -6.90
CA ALA A 114 5.20 -0.77 -6.70
C ALA A 114 5.11 0.40 -5.70
N ALA A 115 5.95 0.40 -4.66
CA ALA A 115 6.02 1.50 -3.72
C ALA A 115 6.56 2.78 -4.37
N LEU A 116 7.65 2.70 -5.13
CA LEU A 116 8.18 3.83 -5.91
C LEU A 116 7.13 4.36 -6.89
N PHE A 117 6.42 3.47 -7.60
CA PHE A 117 5.33 3.88 -8.48
C PHE A 117 4.21 4.61 -7.73
N ALA A 118 3.82 4.14 -6.54
CA ALA A 118 2.83 4.84 -5.71
C ALA A 118 3.32 6.24 -5.29
N LEU A 119 4.61 6.38 -4.98
CA LEU A 119 5.23 7.65 -4.62
C LEU A 119 5.30 8.64 -5.80
N THR A 120 5.52 8.18 -7.04
CA THR A 120 5.51 9.09 -8.21
C THR A 120 4.14 9.70 -8.48
N LEU A 121 3.06 9.03 -8.06
CA LEU A 121 1.69 9.55 -8.15
C LEU A 121 1.30 10.43 -6.96
N TRP A 122 2.04 10.36 -5.86
CA TRP A 122 1.75 11.20 -4.71
C TRP A 122 1.99 12.67 -5.04
N ARG A 123 1.04 13.51 -4.65
CA ARG A 123 1.11 14.96 -4.74
C ARG A 123 0.71 15.49 -3.36
N PRO A 124 1.58 16.21 -2.65
CA PRO A 124 1.19 16.86 -1.41
C PRO A 124 0.20 17.98 -1.73
N GLU A 125 -1.09 17.70 -1.58
CA GLU A 125 -2.10 18.76 -1.59
C GLU A 125 -1.93 19.60 -0.32
N ARG A 126 -1.88 20.93 -0.48
CA ARG A 126 -1.87 21.89 0.63
C ARG A 126 -3.21 22.63 0.67
N PRO A 127 -4.28 22.01 1.17
CA PRO A 127 -5.55 22.71 1.31
C PRO A 127 -5.38 23.87 2.31
N PRO A 128 -6.07 25.00 2.10
CA PRO A 128 -6.05 26.10 3.06
C PRO A 128 -6.60 25.64 4.41
N GLY A 129 -6.01 26.14 5.50
CA GLY A 129 -6.50 25.90 6.86
C GLY A 129 -6.01 24.61 7.52
N ILE A 130 -4.97 23.94 6.99
CA ILE A 130 -4.33 22.83 7.70
C ILE A 130 -3.60 23.34 8.96
N PRO A 131 -3.62 22.60 10.08
CA PRO A 131 -2.85 22.96 11.26
C PRO A 131 -1.35 23.00 10.99
N ALA A 132 -0.64 23.99 11.56
CA ALA A 132 0.80 24.18 11.34
C ALA A 132 1.66 22.94 11.65
N TRP A 133 1.25 22.12 12.63
CA TRP A 133 1.96 20.88 12.95
C TRP A 133 1.88 19.86 11.80
N LEU A 134 0.73 19.79 11.10
CA LEU A 134 0.51 18.88 10.00
C LEU A 134 1.25 19.36 8.75
N GLU A 135 1.30 20.68 8.54
CA GLU A 135 2.11 21.29 7.48
C GLU A 135 3.61 20.96 7.64
N ALA A 136 4.15 21.12 8.84
CA ALA A 136 5.55 20.79 9.14
C ALA A 136 5.87 19.31 8.89
N ILE A 137 4.98 18.40 9.29
CA ILE A 137 5.14 16.97 9.02
C ILE A 137 5.02 16.67 7.52
N THR A 138 4.07 17.31 6.82
CA THR A 138 3.88 17.13 5.38
C THR A 138 5.14 17.50 4.61
N ALA A 139 5.79 18.61 4.97
CA ALA A 139 7.07 19.03 4.37
C ALA A 139 8.21 18.03 4.61
N ARG A 140 8.29 17.44 5.80
CA ARG A 140 9.28 16.39 6.11
C ARG A 140 9.04 15.11 5.30
N VAL A 141 7.78 14.67 5.21
CA VAL A 141 7.40 13.52 4.38
C VAL A 141 7.71 13.80 2.90
N ASP A 142 7.41 15.01 2.42
CA ASP A 142 7.71 15.44 1.05
C ASP A 142 9.19 15.36 0.71
N SER A 143 10.04 15.87 1.60
CA SER A 143 11.49 15.74 1.47
C SER A 143 11.96 14.28 1.43
N CYS A 144 11.40 13.41 2.29
CA CYS A 144 11.73 11.99 2.29
C CYS A 144 11.27 11.28 1.02
N VAL A 145 10.10 11.63 0.47
CA VAL A 145 9.60 11.07 -0.79
C VAL A 145 10.49 11.49 -1.95
N ALA A 146 10.84 12.78 -2.06
CA ALA A 146 11.75 13.28 -3.08
C ALA A 146 13.10 12.54 -3.05
N ALA A 147 13.72 12.44 -1.86
CA ALA A 147 14.96 11.70 -1.69
C ALA A 147 14.84 10.21 -2.06
N CYS A 148 13.73 9.56 -1.70
CA CYS A 148 13.49 8.16 -2.02
C CYS A 148 13.31 7.93 -3.54
N LEU A 149 12.64 8.84 -4.23
CA LEU A 149 12.47 8.79 -5.68
C LEU A 149 13.81 9.04 -6.40
N GLU A 150 14.58 10.03 -5.97
CA GLU A 150 15.89 10.38 -6.54
C GLU A 150 16.91 9.23 -6.40
N SER A 151 16.90 8.51 -5.29
CA SER A 151 17.82 7.40 -5.04
C SER A 151 17.35 6.05 -5.61
N GLY A 152 16.11 5.98 -6.11
CA GLY A 152 15.48 4.71 -6.48
C GLY A 152 15.17 3.79 -5.29
N GLY A 153 14.95 4.37 -4.10
CA GLY A 153 14.50 3.66 -2.90
C GLY A 153 15.29 3.99 -1.64
N PRO A 154 16.62 3.77 -1.60
CA PRO A 154 17.41 3.90 -0.37
C PRO A 154 17.38 5.30 0.24
N LEU A 155 17.22 5.37 1.57
CA LEU A 155 17.37 6.61 2.34
C LEU A 155 18.66 6.61 3.16
N THR A 156 19.24 7.78 3.39
CA THR A 156 20.35 7.96 4.34
C THR A 156 19.89 7.70 5.79
N PRO A 157 20.80 7.45 6.74
CA PRO A 157 20.43 7.33 8.16
C PRO A 157 19.61 8.52 8.67
N ALA A 158 20.06 9.75 8.41
CA ALA A 158 19.36 10.96 8.83
C ALA A 158 17.93 11.05 8.25
N GLN A 159 17.76 10.73 6.97
CA GLN A 159 16.43 10.70 6.34
C GLN A 159 15.52 9.62 6.93
N ARG A 160 16.08 8.48 7.35
CA ARG A 160 15.31 7.42 8.03
C ARG A 160 14.85 7.87 9.41
N ASP A 161 15.72 8.55 10.16
CA ASP A 161 15.37 9.10 11.48
C ASP A 161 14.30 10.18 11.32
N ASP A 162 14.45 11.06 10.32
CA ASP A 162 13.45 12.10 10.02
C ASP A 162 12.08 11.52 9.67
N LEU A 163 12.05 10.43 8.89
CA LEU A 163 10.82 9.72 8.54
C LEU A 163 10.20 9.01 9.75
N ALA A 164 11.02 8.38 10.60
CA ALA A 164 10.56 7.69 11.81
C ALA A 164 9.91 8.68 12.79
N ASP A 165 10.55 9.81 13.04
CA ASP A 165 10.01 10.91 13.84
C ASP A 165 8.67 11.43 13.30
N ALA A 166 8.57 11.60 11.98
CA ALA A 166 7.33 12.01 11.33
C ALA A 166 6.21 10.99 11.53
N VAL A 167 6.51 9.69 11.38
CA VAL A 167 5.56 8.59 11.64
C VAL A 167 5.11 8.60 13.10
N ASP A 168 6.03 8.75 14.05
CA ASP A 168 5.71 8.77 15.48
C ASP A 168 4.87 9.99 15.86
N ALA A 169 5.15 11.16 15.28
CA ALA A 169 4.34 12.36 15.47
C ALA A 169 2.91 12.18 14.93
N LEU A 170 2.75 11.61 13.73
CA LEU A 170 1.45 11.29 13.14
C LEU A 170 0.66 10.30 14.00
N GLN A 171 1.30 9.20 14.41
CA GLN A 171 0.66 8.17 15.22
C GLN A 171 0.21 8.71 16.59
N ARG A 172 1.03 9.53 17.25
CA ARG A 172 0.66 10.18 18.51
C ARG A 172 -0.56 11.07 18.36
N ARG A 173 -0.62 11.88 17.29
CA ARG A 173 -1.77 12.76 17.02
C ARG A 173 -3.04 11.99 16.68
N ILE A 174 -2.94 10.95 15.85
CA ILE A 174 -4.09 10.10 15.49
C ILE A 174 -4.65 9.33 16.69
N ARG A 175 -3.81 8.92 17.65
CA ARG A 175 -4.24 8.22 18.87
C ARG A 175 -4.88 9.14 19.91
N ALA A 176 -4.61 10.44 19.84
CA ALA A 176 -5.33 11.45 20.60
C ALA A 176 -6.71 11.68 19.98
N ASP A 177 -7.46 12.64 20.52
CA ASP A 177 -8.83 12.94 20.08
C ASP A 177 -8.91 13.68 18.72
N LEU A 178 -7.90 13.57 17.85
CA LEU A 178 -7.83 14.26 16.56
C LEU A 178 -9.05 13.97 15.67
N TRP A 179 -9.64 12.78 15.77
CA TRP A 179 -10.90 12.47 15.08
C TRP A 179 -12.04 13.41 15.47
N TYR A 180 -12.12 13.78 16.74
CA TYR A 180 -13.15 14.67 17.27
C TYR A 180 -12.78 16.15 17.11
N GLU A 181 -11.49 16.48 17.16
CA GLU A 181 -10.98 17.84 16.99
C GLU A 181 -11.05 18.33 15.53
N ASP A 182 -10.54 17.53 14.60
CA ASP A 182 -10.42 17.89 13.19
C ASP A 182 -10.36 16.63 12.30
N GLN A 183 -11.52 16.25 11.77
CA GLN A 183 -11.64 15.10 10.87
C GLN A 183 -10.80 15.24 9.59
N SER A 184 -10.65 16.47 9.07
CA SER A 184 -9.85 16.73 7.87
C SER A 184 -8.37 16.43 8.14
N ALA A 185 -7.84 16.97 9.25
CA ALA A 185 -6.48 16.67 9.70
C ALA A 185 -6.28 15.18 10.01
N TYR A 186 -7.29 14.52 10.58
CA TYR A 186 -7.25 13.07 10.82
C TYR A 186 -7.07 12.27 9.51
N PHE A 187 -7.88 12.53 8.49
CA PHE A 187 -7.77 11.82 7.21
C PHE A 187 -6.44 12.11 6.52
N ARG A 188 -5.99 13.36 6.53
CA ARG A 188 -4.68 13.74 5.97
C ARG A 188 -3.51 13.09 6.71
N ALA A 189 -3.56 13.02 8.03
CA ALA A 189 -2.55 12.32 8.82
C ALA A 189 -2.49 10.82 8.48
N ARG A 190 -3.64 10.19 8.21
CA ARG A 190 -3.69 8.79 7.75
C ARG A 190 -3.17 8.61 6.33
N ASP A 191 -3.43 9.55 5.43
CA ASP A 191 -2.88 9.53 4.09
C ASP A 191 -1.35 9.65 4.15
N LEU A 192 -0.81 10.55 4.97
CA LEU A 192 0.63 10.66 5.20
C LEU A 192 1.22 9.36 5.77
N LEU A 193 0.56 8.70 6.73
CA LEU A 193 1.00 7.39 7.20
C LEU A 193 1.05 6.33 6.08
N THR A 194 0.13 6.39 5.12
CA THR A 194 0.15 5.50 3.95
C THR A 194 1.36 5.80 3.06
N VAL A 195 1.65 7.07 2.81
CA VAL A 195 2.81 7.51 2.01
C VAL A 195 4.13 7.12 2.69
N THR A 196 4.27 7.38 3.99
CA THR A 196 5.47 6.97 4.74
C THR A 196 5.67 5.44 4.71
N GLY A 197 4.58 4.66 4.73
CA GLY A 197 4.64 3.20 4.52
C GLY A 197 5.18 2.80 3.15
N HIS A 198 4.85 3.55 2.09
CA HIS A 198 5.45 3.35 0.76
C HIS A 198 6.94 3.72 0.76
N VAL A 199 7.34 4.83 1.37
CA VAL A 199 8.76 5.21 1.52
C VAL A 199 9.54 4.11 2.25
N GLN A 200 9.03 3.62 3.38
CA GLN A 200 9.64 2.52 4.14
C GLN A 200 9.76 1.24 3.31
N THR A 201 8.74 0.91 2.53
CA THR A 201 8.74 -0.27 1.65
C THR A 201 9.77 -0.13 0.53
N ALA A 202 9.89 1.05 -0.08
CA ALA A 202 10.86 1.32 -1.13
C ALA A 202 12.31 1.32 -0.60
N ALA A 203 12.51 1.91 0.58
CA ALA A 203 13.81 2.00 1.25
C ALA A 203 14.29 0.70 1.92
N ALA A 204 13.39 -0.28 2.10
CA ALA A 204 13.75 -1.58 2.65
C ALA A 204 14.81 -2.26 1.76
N GLN A 205 15.83 -2.85 2.39
CA GLN A 205 16.81 -3.66 1.68
C GLN A 205 16.13 -4.93 1.12
N PRO A 206 16.53 -5.39 -0.08
CA PRO A 206 16.06 -6.69 -0.58
C PRO A 206 16.47 -7.76 0.43
N ARG A 207 15.54 -8.62 0.81
CA ARG A 207 15.83 -9.80 1.63
C ARG A 207 16.48 -10.89 0.80
#